data_AF-A0A415ZLQ9-F1
#
_entry.id   AF-A0A415ZLQ9-F1
#
_cell.length_a   1.000
_cell.length_b   1.000
_cell.length_c   1.000
_cell.angle_alpha   90.00
_cell.angle_beta   90.00
_cell.angle_gamma   90.00
#
_symmetry.space_group_name_H-M   'P 1'
#
loop_
_entity.id
_entity.type
_entity.pdbx_description
1 polymer ?
#
loop_
_entity_poly.entity_id
_entity_poly.type
_entity_poly.pdbx_seq_one_letter_code
_entity_poly.pdbx_strand_id
1 'polypeptide(L)'
;MTLDEAIEYWRKRTKDSKENRSYQSASLSEQHVNWLEELKELRAETQRSKDARPLTPYELMSMDGQEVWVVLKETPDYPKEIVPCFVDSINMNMIGNREEYVDYMLSFAPQSGRYWNEWVAYRNKPEVREK
;
A
#
# COMPACT_ATOMS: atom_id res chain seq x y z
N MET A 1 12.59 17.24 6.05
CA MET A 1 11.49 18.11 5.60
C MET A 1 10.44 17.25 4.91
N THR A 2 9.31 17.01 5.57
CA THR A 2 8.19 16.24 5.02
C THR A 2 7.34 17.10 4.08
N LEU A 3 6.46 16.47 3.29
CA LEU A 3 5.55 17.21 2.41
C LEU A 3 4.57 18.07 3.24
N ASP A 4 4.14 17.57 4.39
CA ASP A 4 3.27 18.30 5.32
C ASP A 4 3.98 19.51 5.94
N GLU A 5 5.25 19.36 6.33
CA GLU A 5 6.07 20.49 6.81
C GLU A 5 6.25 21.57 5.73
N ALA A 6 6.39 21.16 4.46
CA ALA A 6 6.48 22.10 3.34
C ALA A 6 5.15 22.83 3.09
N ILE A 7 4.01 22.12 3.15
CA ILE A 7 2.67 22.72 3.01
C ILE A 7 2.44 23.73 4.15
N GLU A 8 2.75 23.38 5.40
CA GLU A 8 2.59 24.29 6.53
C GLU A 8 3.50 25.52 6.42
N TYR A 9 4.74 25.36 5.98
CA TYR A 9 5.66 26.46 5.75
C TYR A 9 5.09 27.46 4.75
N TRP A 10 4.60 26.98 3.61
CA TRP A 10 4.01 27.85 2.59
C TRP A 10 2.69 28.48 3.01
N ARG A 11 1.83 27.76 3.75
CA ARG A 11 0.59 28.33 4.33
C ARG A 11 0.90 29.50 5.27
N LYS A 12 1.90 29.36 6.15
CA LYS A 12 2.35 30.45 7.05
C LYS A 12 2.86 31.65 6.24
N ARG A 13 3.72 31.41 5.25
CA ARG A 13 4.27 32.45 4.37
C ARG A 13 3.20 33.19 3.57
N THR A 14 2.17 32.49 3.08
CA THR A 14 1.02 33.09 2.39
C THR A 14 0.23 34.02 3.30
N LYS A 15 0.01 33.60 4.56
CA LYS A 15 -0.67 34.41 5.58
C LYS A 15 0.10 35.70 5.85
N ASP A 16 1.41 35.59 6.10
CA ASP A 16 2.28 36.74 6.36
C ASP A 16 2.34 37.71 5.16
N SER A 17 2.29 37.20 3.93
CA SER A 17 2.29 38.01 2.72
C SER A 17 0.97 38.76 2.48
N LYS A 18 -0.17 38.20 2.89
CA LYS A 18 -1.48 38.88 2.83
C LYS A 18 -1.57 39.99 3.85
N GLU A 19 -1.06 39.77 5.06
CA GLU A 19 -1.03 40.77 6.13
C GLU A 19 -0.11 41.96 5.76
N ASN A 20 1.00 41.72 5.05
CA ASN A 20 1.94 42.75 4.59
C ASN A 20 1.59 43.40 3.21
N ARG A 21 0.35 43.24 2.70
CA ARG A 21 -0.21 43.88 1.49
C ARG A 21 0.55 43.67 0.17
N SER A 22 1.46 42.70 0.08
CA SER A 22 2.09 42.32 -1.19
C SER A 22 1.22 41.28 -1.91
N TYR A 23 0.24 41.76 -2.68
CA TYR A 23 -0.75 40.94 -3.37
C TYR A 23 -0.13 39.95 -4.38
N GLN A 24 0.94 40.33 -5.07
CA GLN A 24 1.62 39.46 -6.04
C GLN A 24 2.33 38.27 -5.38
N SER A 25 3.00 38.49 -4.24
CA SER A 25 3.64 37.40 -3.50
C SER A 25 2.63 36.52 -2.75
N ALA A 26 1.48 37.06 -2.36
CA ALA A 26 0.40 36.28 -1.78
C ALA A 26 -0.20 35.31 -2.81
N SER A 27 -0.46 35.76 -4.04
CA SER A 27 -0.99 34.92 -5.13
C SER A 27 -0.04 33.78 -5.52
N LEU A 28 1.26 34.06 -5.64
CA LEU A 28 2.28 33.04 -5.92
C LEU A 28 2.38 32.02 -4.77
N SER A 29 2.25 32.46 -3.53
CA SER A 29 2.34 31.56 -2.37
C SER A 29 1.10 30.66 -2.24
N GLU A 30 -0.09 31.13 -2.62
CA GLU A 30 -1.30 30.29 -2.74
C GLU A 30 -1.16 29.22 -3.82
N GLN A 31 -0.62 29.57 -5.00
CA GLN A 31 -0.38 28.60 -6.06
C GLN A 31 0.58 27.48 -5.61
N HIS A 32 1.63 27.82 -4.86
CA HIS A 32 2.55 26.83 -4.29
C HIS A 32 1.86 25.90 -3.28
N VAL A 33 0.94 26.41 -2.45
CA VAL A 33 0.17 25.57 -1.52
C VAL A 33 -0.73 24.62 -2.30
N ASN A 34 -1.47 25.11 -3.29
CA ASN A 34 -2.37 24.28 -4.11
C ASN A 34 -1.60 23.17 -4.83
N TRP A 35 -0.45 23.47 -5.44
CA TRP A 35 0.39 22.46 -6.08
C TRP A 35 0.92 21.40 -5.12
N LEU A 36 1.30 21.79 -3.89
CA LEU A 36 1.76 20.84 -2.89
C LEU A 36 0.63 19.95 -2.38
N GLU A 37 -0.59 20.47 -2.29
CA GLU A 37 -1.79 19.71 -1.95
C GLU A 37 -2.17 18.73 -3.07
N GLU A 38 -2.19 19.17 -4.33
CA GLU A 38 -2.39 18.29 -5.49
C GLU A 38 -1.34 17.17 -5.55
N LEU A 39 -0.06 17.49 -5.28
CA LEU A 39 1.01 16.49 -5.18
C LEU A 39 0.78 15.49 -4.04
N LYS A 40 0.23 15.93 -2.91
CA LYS A 40 -0.11 15.05 -1.79
C LYS A 40 -1.23 14.09 -2.18
N GLU A 41 -2.26 14.60 -2.85
CA GLU A 41 -3.37 13.78 -3.36
C GLU A 41 -2.90 12.76 -4.41
N LEU A 42 -2.09 13.18 -5.38
CA LEU A 42 -1.52 12.29 -6.39
C LEU A 42 -0.65 11.18 -5.79
N ARG A 43 0.13 11.50 -4.75
CA ARG A 43 0.92 10.50 -4.02
C ARG A 43 0.02 9.53 -3.25
N ALA A 44 -1.02 10.04 -2.60
CA ALA A 44 -1.99 9.20 -1.90
C ALA A 44 -2.72 8.26 -2.87
N GLU A 45 -3.12 8.74 -4.04
CA GLU A 45 -3.79 7.94 -5.07
C GLU A 45 -2.84 6.89 -5.68
N THR A 46 -1.59 7.28 -5.95
CA THR A 46 -0.55 6.34 -6.39
C THR A 46 -0.32 5.24 -5.35
N GLN A 47 -0.32 5.60 -4.06
CA GLN A 47 -0.15 4.65 -2.97
C GLN A 47 -1.35 3.71 -2.85
N ARG A 48 -2.58 4.23 -2.89
CA ARG A 48 -3.82 3.42 -2.92
C ARG A 48 -3.82 2.43 -4.08
N SER A 49 -3.44 2.88 -5.28
CA SER A 49 -3.32 2.02 -6.46
C SER A 49 -2.30 0.89 -6.24
N LYS A 50 -1.15 1.19 -5.62
CA LYS A 50 -0.16 0.17 -5.26
C LYS A 50 -0.66 -0.82 -4.21
N ASP A 51 -1.43 -0.36 -3.23
CA ASP A 51 -1.93 -1.20 -2.15
C ASP A 51 -3.10 -2.11 -2.61
N ALA A 52 -3.79 -1.76 -3.69
CA ALA A 52 -4.90 -2.53 -4.26
C ALA A 52 -4.47 -3.66 -5.21
N ARG A 53 -3.23 -3.64 -5.72
CA ARG A 53 -2.73 -4.69 -6.63
C ARG A 53 -2.07 -5.84 -5.85
N PRO A 54 -1.94 -7.03 -6.48
CA PRO A 54 -1.13 -8.09 -5.90
C PRO A 54 0.30 -7.61 -5.65
N LEU A 55 0.87 -8.05 -4.54
CA LEU A 55 2.29 -7.91 -4.23
C LEU A 55 3.12 -8.73 -5.21
N THR A 56 4.33 -8.29 -5.49
CA THR A 56 5.33 -9.10 -6.19
C THR A 56 6.17 -9.88 -5.17
N PRO A 57 6.82 -10.99 -5.57
CA PRO A 57 7.77 -11.68 -4.69
C PRO A 57 8.84 -10.76 -4.09
N TYR A 58 9.32 -9.77 -4.85
CA TYR A 58 10.30 -8.79 -4.37
C TYR A 58 9.74 -7.85 -3.30
N GLU A 59 8.47 -7.47 -3.40
CA GLU A 59 7.84 -6.65 -2.37
C GLU A 59 7.60 -7.46 -1.10
N LEU A 60 7.23 -8.74 -1.22
CA LEU A 60 7.13 -9.64 -0.07
C LEU A 60 8.47 -9.79 0.64
N MET A 61 9.59 -9.87 -0.07
CA MET A 61 10.92 -9.89 0.57
C MET A 61 11.21 -8.66 1.45
N SER A 62 10.54 -7.53 1.20
CA SER A 62 10.70 -6.30 1.99
C SER A 62 9.72 -6.19 3.17
N MET A 63 8.87 -7.20 3.36
CA MET A 63 7.74 -7.18 4.30
C MET A 63 7.88 -8.20 5.43
N ASP A 64 9.11 -8.61 5.76
CA ASP A 64 9.38 -9.59 6.83
C ASP A 64 8.64 -9.27 8.14
N GLY A 65 7.94 -10.27 8.68
CA GLY A 65 7.15 -10.15 9.91
C GLY A 65 5.86 -9.33 9.78
N GLN A 66 5.53 -8.80 8.60
CA GLN A 66 4.28 -8.06 8.38
C GLN A 66 3.14 -9.02 8.02
N GLU A 67 1.93 -8.69 8.45
CA GLU A 67 0.70 -9.36 8.02
C GLU A 67 0.29 -8.85 6.64
N VAL A 68 -0.10 -9.76 5.76
CA VAL A 68 -0.70 -9.47 4.45
C VAL A 68 -1.86 -10.42 4.19
N TRP A 69 -2.68 -10.08 3.20
CA TRP A 69 -3.87 -10.85 2.84
C TRP A 69 -3.60 -11.74 1.64
N VAL A 70 -3.71 -13.05 1.81
CA VAL A 70 -3.54 -14.04 0.75
C VAL A 70 -4.88 -14.45 0.20
N VAL A 71 -5.01 -14.44 -1.11
CA VAL A 71 -6.14 -14.99 -1.85
C VAL A 71 -5.70 -16.31 -2.46
N LEU A 72 -6.27 -17.41 -1.98
CA LEU A 72 -6.11 -18.72 -2.59
C LEU A 72 -6.99 -18.79 -3.83
N LYS A 73 -6.42 -19.24 -4.96
CA LYS A 73 -7.22 -19.43 -6.17
C LYS A 73 -8.21 -20.58 -5.97
N GLU A 74 -9.39 -20.42 -6.55
CA GLU A 74 -10.43 -21.44 -6.56
C GLU A 74 -9.88 -22.72 -7.20
N THR A 75 -9.99 -23.81 -6.46
CA THR A 75 -9.72 -25.16 -6.96
C THR A 75 -11.05 -25.93 -6.96
N PRO A 76 -11.21 -26.98 -7.79
CA PRO A 76 -12.48 -27.71 -7.89
C PRO A 76 -13.03 -28.21 -6.54
N ASP A 77 -12.12 -28.44 -5.58
CA ASP A 77 -12.44 -28.99 -4.26
C ASP A 77 -12.55 -27.91 -3.16
N TYR A 78 -12.13 -26.66 -3.41
CA TYR A 78 -12.11 -25.59 -2.40
C TYR A 78 -12.51 -24.22 -2.96
N PRO A 79 -13.48 -23.54 -2.32
CA PRO A 79 -13.89 -22.19 -2.71
C PRO A 79 -12.76 -21.19 -2.50
N LYS A 80 -12.82 -20.09 -3.24
CA LYS A 80 -11.87 -18.98 -3.11
C LYS A 80 -11.84 -18.46 -1.67
N GLU A 81 -10.70 -18.58 -1.02
CA GLU A 81 -10.52 -18.18 0.37
C GLU A 81 -9.55 -16.99 0.49
N ILE A 82 -9.85 -16.08 1.43
CA ILE A 82 -9.00 -14.94 1.74
C ILE A 82 -8.54 -15.07 3.19
N VAL A 83 -7.26 -15.33 3.38
CA VAL A 83 -6.66 -15.59 4.70
C VAL A 83 -5.57 -14.57 5.02
N PRO A 84 -5.46 -14.09 6.27
CA PRO A 84 -4.31 -13.31 6.71
C PRO A 84 -3.12 -14.23 6.94
N CYS A 85 -1.94 -13.82 6.49
CA CYS A 85 -0.69 -14.54 6.67
C CYS A 85 0.43 -13.58 7.05
N PHE A 86 1.38 -14.06 7.85
CA PHE A 86 2.63 -13.36 8.11
C PHE A 86 3.68 -13.72 7.07
N VAL A 87 4.45 -12.72 6.68
CA VAL A 87 5.56 -12.89 5.74
C VAL A 87 6.80 -13.39 6.50
N ASP A 88 7.35 -14.52 6.07
CA ASP A 88 8.68 -15.00 6.43
C ASP A 88 9.58 -14.85 5.19
N SER A 89 10.23 -13.69 5.09
CA SER A 89 11.06 -13.36 3.94
C SER A 89 12.36 -14.17 3.91
N ILE A 90 12.84 -14.60 5.09
CA ILE A 90 14.05 -15.40 5.24
C ILE A 90 13.85 -16.75 4.58
N ASN A 91 12.72 -17.40 4.85
CA ASN A 91 12.38 -18.70 4.26
C ASN A 91 11.58 -18.56 2.95
N MET A 92 11.32 -17.33 2.49
CA MET A 92 10.50 -17.00 1.32
C MET A 92 9.11 -17.66 1.34
N ASN A 93 8.50 -17.68 2.53
CA ASN A 93 7.22 -18.31 2.79
C ASN A 93 6.24 -17.38 3.48
N MET A 94 4.97 -17.76 3.41
CA MET A 94 3.86 -17.16 4.14
C MET A 94 3.32 -18.17 5.12
N ILE A 95 3.02 -17.73 6.33
CA ILE A 95 2.54 -18.58 7.42
C ILE A 95 1.18 -18.04 7.86
N GLY A 96 0.13 -18.84 7.64
CA GLY A 96 -1.20 -18.56 8.20
C GLY A 96 -1.18 -18.82 9.71
N ASN A 97 -1.66 -17.86 10.51
CA ASN A 97 -1.56 -17.94 11.96
C ASN A 97 -2.96 -17.84 12.60
N ARG A 98 -3.74 -18.93 12.54
CA ARG A 98 -4.99 -19.09 13.31
C ARG A 98 -5.28 -20.56 13.57
N GLU A 99 -5.59 -20.87 14.83
CA GLU A 99 -5.85 -22.20 15.41
C GLU A 99 -6.89 -23.08 14.67
N GLU A 100 -7.67 -22.52 13.74
CA GLU A 100 -8.70 -23.22 12.97
C GLU A 100 -8.25 -23.73 11.59
N TYR A 101 -7.11 -23.27 11.08
CA TYR A 101 -6.63 -23.64 9.74
C TYR A 101 -5.26 -24.28 9.85
N VAL A 102 -5.16 -25.52 9.36
CA VAL A 102 -3.90 -26.25 9.19
C VAL A 102 -2.85 -25.31 8.59
N ASP A 103 -1.73 -25.09 9.28
CA ASP A 103 -0.64 -24.16 8.91
C ASP A 103 -0.34 -24.20 7.40
N TYR A 104 -0.97 -23.31 6.64
CA TYR A 104 -0.69 -23.17 5.21
C TYR A 104 0.66 -22.48 5.08
N MET A 105 1.70 -23.27 4.82
CA MET A 105 3.01 -22.74 4.44
C MET A 105 3.03 -22.54 2.91
N LEU A 106 2.95 -21.28 2.47
CA LEU A 106 2.91 -20.95 1.05
C LEU A 106 4.23 -20.30 0.61
N SER A 107 4.89 -20.87 -0.40
CA SER A 107 6.19 -20.37 -0.86
C SER A 107 6.07 -19.41 -2.04
N PHE A 108 6.61 -18.19 -1.89
CA PHE A 108 6.73 -17.20 -2.96
C PHE A 108 8.13 -17.16 -3.58
N ALA A 109 8.97 -18.14 -3.26
CA ALA A 109 10.28 -18.29 -3.87
C ALA A 109 10.16 -18.29 -5.40
N PRO A 110 10.99 -17.52 -6.15
CA PRO A 110 10.90 -17.44 -7.60
C PRO A 110 10.94 -18.79 -8.32
N GLN A 111 11.56 -19.79 -7.68
CA GLN A 111 11.74 -21.13 -8.21
C GLN A 111 10.49 -22.01 -8.07
N SER A 112 9.58 -21.69 -7.13
CA SER A 112 8.42 -22.54 -6.85
C SER A 112 7.32 -22.39 -7.90
N GLY A 113 7.23 -21.23 -8.55
CA GLY A 113 6.12 -20.88 -9.46
C GLY A 113 4.72 -20.88 -8.80
N ARG A 114 4.62 -21.22 -7.51
CA ARG A 114 3.35 -21.44 -6.83
C ARG A 114 2.57 -20.17 -6.59
N TYR A 115 3.26 -19.05 -6.34
CA TYR A 115 2.66 -17.74 -6.11
C TYR A 115 1.59 -17.42 -7.16
N TRP A 116 1.96 -17.03 -8.38
CA TRP A 116 0.95 -16.65 -9.38
C TRP A 116 -0.01 -17.76 -9.80
N ASN A 117 0.34 -19.04 -9.59
CA ASN A 117 -0.46 -20.18 -10.04
C ASN A 117 -1.49 -20.65 -9.02
N GLU A 118 -1.21 -20.54 -7.73
CA GLU A 118 -2.02 -21.09 -6.64
C GLU A 118 -2.56 -20.00 -5.71
N TRP A 119 -1.82 -18.89 -5.49
CA TRP A 119 -2.23 -17.87 -4.51
C TRP A 119 -1.50 -16.52 -4.65
N VAL A 120 -2.18 -15.42 -4.38
CA VAL A 120 -1.55 -14.08 -4.45
C VAL A 120 -1.74 -13.31 -3.17
N ALA A 121 -0.76 -12.49 -2.80
CA ALA A 121 -0.81 -11.67 -1.60
C ALA A 121 -1.13 -10.20 -1.91
N TYR A 122 -1.79 -9.52 -0.99
CA TYR A 122 -2.16 -8.11 -1.06
C TYR A 122 -1.83 -7.43 0.27
N ARG A 123 -1.49 -6.14 0.24
CA ARG A 123 -1.25 -5.36 1.46
C ARG A 123 -2.51 -5.22 2.30
N ASN A 124 -3.64 -4.99 1.65
CA ASN A 124 -4.94 -4.82 2.29
C ASN A 124 -5.87 -5.97 1.92
N LYS A 125 -6.86 -6.24 2.78
CA LYS A 125 -7.89 -7.25 2.51
C LYS A 125 -8.62 -6.89 1.21
N PRO A 126 -8.53 -7.73 0.16
CA PRO A 126 -9.23 -7.45 -1.08
C PRO A 126 -10.73 -7.62 -0.87
N GLU A 127 -11.52 -6.74 -1.48
CA GLU A 127 -12.97 -6.89 -1.52
C GLU A 127 -13.32 -8.15 -2.32
N VAL A 128 -14.15 -9.03 -1.74
CA VAL A 128 -14.71 -10.15 -2.48
C VAL A 128 -15.66 -9.55 -3.51
N ARG A 129 -15.18 -9.36 -4.74
CA ARG A 129 -16.09 -9.11 -5.86
C ARG A 129 -16.84 -10.41 -6.10
N GLU A 130 -18.04 -10.50 -5.52
CA GLU A 130 -19.06 -11.45 -5.97
C GLU A 130 -19.20 -11.25 -7.48
N LYS A 131 -18.95 -12.31 -8.24
CA LYS A 131 -19.13 -12.33 -9.69
C LYS A 131 -20.54 -12.77 -10.02
#